data_AF-A0A2T5MDB1-F1
#
_entry.id   AF-A0A2T5MDB1-F1
#
_cell.length_a   1.000
_cell.length_b   1.000
_cell.length_c   1.000
_cell.angle_alpha   90.00
_cell.angle_beta   90.00
_cell.angle_gamma   90.00
#
_symmetry.space_group_name_H-M   'P 1'
#
loop_
_entity.id
_entity.type
_entity.pdbx_description
1 polymer ?
#
loop_
_entity_poly.entity_id
_entity_poly.type
_entity_poly.pdbx_seq_one_letter_code
_entity_poly.pdbx_strand_id
1 'polypeptide(L)'
;MAIELLDAVRLARTASGLLIEHATSIAEAARLDWAEESARLKKFMLGMQLLAVLVGLTLLYAGVLIVALTWNTPYRMYAIAVLPLLFAMASYLAWRYLGQLSQKREERFAIVRTELSKTLYLLRSYL
;
A
#
# COMPACT_ATOMS: atom_id res chain seq x y z
N MET A 1 -53.16 5.05 22.15
CA MET A 1 -52.26 4.08 21.47
C MET A 1 -51.97 4.43 20.02
N ALA A 2 -52.95 4.70 19.15
CA ALA A 2 -52.67 5.03 17.74
C ALA A 2 -51.87 6.33 17.52
N ILE A 3 -52.01 7.30 18.43
CA ILE A 3 -51.33 8.60 18.36
C ILE A 3 -49.83 8.48 18.71
N GLU A 4 -49.47 7.66 19.70
CA GLU A 4 -48.06 7.41 20.06
C GLU A 4 -47.28 6.64 18.98
N LEU A 5 -47.94 5.72 18.27
CA LEU A 5 -47.34 5.01 17.14
C LEU A 5 -47.03 5.96 15.97
N LEU A 6 -47.89 6.94 15.74
CA LEU A 6 -47.69 7.92 14.66
C LEU A 6 -46.54 8.88 14.96
N ASP A 7 -46.41 9.30 16.22
CA ASP A 7 -45.30 10.16 16.67
C ASP A 7 -43.98 9.41 16.71
N ALA A 8 -43.97 8.14 17.14
CA ALA A 8 -42.79 7.29 17.08
C ALA A 8 -42.29 7.07 15.64
N VAL A 9 -43.20 6.88 14.68
CA VAL A 9 -42.86 6.75 13.25
C VAL A 9 -42.35 8.08 12.67
N ARG A 10 -42.91 9.21 13.09
CA ARG A 10 -42.42 10.54 12.67
C ARG A 10 -41.03 10.82 13.22
N LEU A 11 -40.78 10.51 14.49
CA LEU A 11 -39.46 10.66 15.12
C LEU A 11 -38.41 9.76 14.46
N ALA A 12 -38.78 8.50 14.16
CA ALA A 12 -37.91 7.55 13.47
C ALA A 12 -37.58 8.03 12.04
N ARG A 13 -38.52 8.67 11.36
CA ARG A 13 -38.33 9.20 10.00
C ARG A 13 -37.48 10.48 9.95
N THR A 14 -37.60 11.35 10.96
CA THR A 14 -36.75 12.56 11.05
C THR A 14 -35.35 12.23 11.52
N ALA A 15 -35.20 11.29 12.46
CA ALA A 15 -33.89 10.79 12.90
C ALA A 15 -33.13 10.07 11.78
N SER A 16 -33.84 9.29 10.95
CA SER A 16 -33.22 8.61 9.81
C SER A 16 -32.74 9.58 8.72
N GLY A 17 -33.46 10.68 8.45
CA GLY A 17 -33.00 11.72 7.53
C GLY A 17 -31.68 12.38 7.99
N LEU A 18 -31.57 12.68 9.29
CA LEU A 18 -30.40 13.34 9.88
C LEU A 18 -29.18 12.39 9.96
N LEU A 19 -29.43 11.10 10.19
CA LEU A 19 -28.41 10.05 10.13
C LEU A 19 -27.89 9.81 8.71
N ILE A 20 -28.75 9.88 7.69
CA ILE A 20 -28.36 9.75 6.29
C ILE A 20 -27.46 10.93 5.88
N GLU A 21 -27.80 12.15 6.28
CA GLU A 21 -27.01 13.35 6.00
C GLU A 21 -25.62 13.30 6.67
N HIS A 22 -25.55 12.80 7.92
CA HIS A 22 -24.27 12.54 8.58
C HIS A 22 -23.48 11.39 7.94
N ALA A 23 -24.14 10.32 7.50
CA ALA A 23 -23.49 9.21 6.81
C ALA A 23 -22.89 9.65 5.46
N THR A 24 -23.56 10.53 4.72
CA THR A 24 -23.03 11.09 3.47
C THR A 24 -21.80 11.97 3.72
N SER A 25 -21.82 12.80 4.77
CA SER A 25 -20.68 13.65 5.12
C SER A 25 -19.44 12.83 5.54
N ILE A 26 -19.63 11.76 6.32
CA ILE A 26 -18.54 10.85 6.72
C ILE A 26 -18.02 10.07 5.51
N ALA A 27 -18.92 9.64 4.61
CA ALA A 27 -18.52 8.93 3.40
C ALA A 27 -17.70 9.82 2.45
N GLU A 28 -18.04 11.10 2.34
CA GLU A 28 -17.27 12.07 1.54
C GLU A 28 -15.90 12.35 2.15
N ALA A 29 -15.82 12.55 3.48
CA ALA A 29 -14.56 12.71 4.20
C ALA A 29 -13.64 11.48 4.03
N ALA A 30 -14.19 10.27 4.25
CA ALA A 30 -13.44 9.03 4.09
C ALA A 30 -12.95 8.81 2.65
N ARG A 31 -13.72 9.25 1.64
CA ARG A 31 -13.33 9.12 0.24
C ARG A 31 -12.17 10.06 -0.13
N LEU A 32 -12.14 11.27 0.44
CA LEU A 32 -11.05 12.22 0.29
C LEU A 32 -9.77 11.72 0.94
N ASP A 33 -9.85 11.28 2.20
CA ASP A 33 -8.71 10.71 2.93
C ASP A 33 -8.15 9.47 2.20
N TRP A 34 -9.03 8.64 1.66
CA TRP A 34 -8.64 7.47 0.87
C TRP A 34 -7.92 7.84 -0.43
N ALA A 35 -8.38 8.88 -1.13
CA ALA A 35 -7.75 9.35 -2.36
C ALA A 35 -6.33 9.88 -2.07
N GLU A 36 -6.16 10.64 -0.99
CA GLU A 36 -4.89 11.22 -0.60
C GLU A 36 -3.88 10.18 -0.14
N GLU A 37 -4.28 9.24 0.72
CA GLU A 37 -3.40 8.16 1.18
C GLU A 37 -3.02 7.24 0.01
N SER A 38 -3.95 6.96 -0.93
CA SER A 38 -3.63 6.20 -2.14
C SER A 38 -2.59 6.88 -3.05
N ALA A 39 -2.64 8.21 -3.14
CA ALA A 39 -1.68 9.01 -3.91
C ALA A 39 -0.31 9.03 -3.24
N ARG A 40 -0.28 9.15 -1.90
CA ARG A 40 0.95 9.08 -1.10
C ARG A 40 1.63 7.71 -1.23
N LEU A 41 0.88 6.61 -1.16
CA LEU A 41 1.41 5.27 -1.38
C LEU A 41 1.98 5.09 -2.79
N LYS A 42 1.29 5.59 -3.83
CA LYS A 42 1.81 5.54 -5.22
C LYS A 42 3.14 6.29 -5.36
N LYS A 43 3.25 7.49 -4.79
CA LYS A 43 4.51 8.26 -4.79
C LYS A 43 5.64 7.51 -4.08
N PHE A 44 5.33 6.88 -2.95
CA PHE A 44 6.32 6.10 -2.19
C PHE A 44 6.80 4.86 -2.95
N MET A 45 5.88 4.14 -3.63
CA MET A 45 6.23 3.00 -4.48
C MET A 45 7.12 3.40 -5.66
N LEU A 46 6.76 4.49 -6.36
CA LEU A 46 7.56 5.02 -7.47
C LEU A 46 8.96 5.45 -6.98
N GLY A 47 9.05 6.12 -5.83
CA GLY A 47 10.33 6.50 -5.23
C GLY A 47 11.19 5.28 -4.86
N MET A 48 10.60 4.24 -4.27
CA MET A 48 11.32 2.99 -3.98
C MET A 48 11.82 2.28 -5.24
N GLN A 49 11.00 2.22 -6.29
CA GLN A 49 11.42 1.62 -7.57
C GLN A 49 12.57 2.39 -8.20
N LEU A 50 12.50 3.72 -8.20
CA LEU A 50 13.56 4.57 -8.72
C LEU A 50 14.87 4.38 -7.93
N LEU A 51 14.79 4.34 -6.60
CA LEU A 51 15.95 4.09 -5.73
C LEU A 51 16.56 2.72 -6.01
N ALA A 52 15.73 1.68 -6.19
CA ALA A 52 16.20 0.33 -6.49
C ALA A 52 16.96 0.27 -7.83
N VAL A 53 16.46 0.94 -8.87
CA VAL A 53 17.15 1.05 -10.17
C VAL A 53 18.47 1.79 -10.02
N LEU A 54 18.49 2.90 -9.28
CA LEU A 54 19.70 3.70 -9.07
C LEU A 54 20.78 2.89 -8.35
N VAL A 55 20.42 2.20 -7.26
CA VAL A 55 21.33 1.33 -6.52
C VAL A 55 21.84 0.18 -7.39
N GLY A 56 20.96 -0.43 -8.19
CA GLY A 56 21.35 -1.49 -9.14
C GLY A 56 22.39 -1.01 -10.16
N LEU A 57 22.18 0.18 -10.73
CA LEU A 57 23.15 0.81 -11.64
C LEU A 57 24.48 1.11 -10.94
N THR A 58 24.45 1.68 -9.72
CA THR A 58 25.67 1.94 -8.94
C THR A 58 26.45 0.66 -8.66
N LEU A 59 25.77 -0.43 -8.26
CA LEU A 59 26.41 -1.72 -8.06
C LEU A 59 27.04 -2.26 -9.36
N LEU A 60 26.39 -2.04 -10.50
CA LEU A 60 26.88 -2.52 -11.80
C LEU A 60 28.14 -1.77 -12.21
N TYR A 61 28.13 -0.44 -12.11
CA TYR A 61 29.33 0.37 -12.35
C TYR A 61 30.45 0.06 -11.35
N ALA A 62 30.13 -0.14 -10.08
CA ALA A 62 31.12 -0.54 -9.08
C ALA A 62 31.73 -1.91 -9.42
N GLY A 63 30.92 -2.86 -9.89
CA GLY A 63 31.40 -4.17 -10.33
C GLY A 63 32.32 -4.10 -11.54
N VAL A 64 31.96 -3.30 -12.56
CA VAL A 64 32.83 -3.05 -13.72
C VAL A 64 34.14 -2.40 -13.29
N LEU A 65 34.09 -1.44 -12.35
CA LEU A 65 35.29 -0.78 -11.81
C LEU A 65 36.20 -1.76 -11.07
N ILE A 66 35.64 -2.65 -10.24
CA ILE A 66 36.39 -3.70 -9.55
C ILE A 66 37.08 -4.62 -10.55
N VAL A 67 36.37 -5.06 -11.59
CA VAL A 67 36.93 -5.93 -12.64
C VAL A 67 38.03 -5.20 -13.41
N ALA A 68 37.85 -3.93 -13.75
CA ALA A 68 38.87 -3.12 -14.43
C ALA A 68 40.14 -2.95 -13.57
N LEU A 69 39.99 -2.71 -12.26
CA LEU A 69 41.11 -2.59 -11.32
C LEU A 69 41.83 -3.92 -11.08
N THR A 70 41.09 -5.04 -11.03
CA THR A 70 41.67 -6.37 -10.78
C THR A 70 42.14 -7.07 -12.06
N TRP A 71 41.91 -6.49 -13.24
CA TRP A 71 42.22 -7.09 -14.53
C TRP A 71 43.67 -7.56 -14.67
N ASN A 72 44.61 -6.80 -14.10
CA ASN A 72 46.04 -7.10 -14.14
C ASN A 72 46.58 -7.83 -12.89
N THR A 73 45.69 -8.30 -12.01
CA THR A 73 46.06 -9.03 -10.78
C THR A 73 45.72 -10.52 -10.87
N PRO A 74 46.46 -11.40 -10.17
CA PRO A 74 46.15 -12.84 -10.13
C PRO A 74 44.78 -13.15 -9.51
N TYR A 75 44.18 -12.20 -8.78
CA TYR A 75 42.90 -12.35 -8.09
C TYR A 75 41.67 -12.14 -8.97
N ARG A 76 41.84 -11.89 -10.26
CA ARG A 76 40.77 -11.66 -11.26
C ARG A 76 39.61 -12.67 -11.21
N MET A 77 39.90 -13.97 -11.06
CA MET A 77 38.85 -15.00 -10.99
C MET A 77 38.00 -14.89 -9.72
N TYR A 78 38.59 -14.53 -8.58
CA TYR A 78 37.85 -14.33 -7.33
C TYR A 78 36.94 -13.11 -7.40
N ALA A 79 37.43 -12.00 -7.97
CA ALA A 79 36.62 -10.80 -8.18
C ALA A 79 35.41 -11.06 -9.08
N ILE A 80 35.62 -11.78 -10.20
CA ILE A 80 34.56 -12.16 -11.14
C ILE A 80 33.56 -13.14 -10.51
N ALA A 81 33.98 -14.01 -9.59
CA ALA A 81 33.09 -14.96 -8.91
C ALA A 81 32.27 -14.32 -7.78
N VAL A 82 32.84 -13.37 -7.05
CA VAL A 82 32.17 -12.69 -5.92
C VAL A 82 31.06 -11.73 -6.41
N LEU A 83 31.27 -11.08 -7.55
CA LEU A 83 30.31 -10.16 -8.16
C LEU A 83 28.91 -10.76 -8.41
N PRO A 84 28.75 -11.87 -9.14
CA PRO A 84 27.45 -12.47 -9.37
C PRO A 84 26.82 -12.99 -8.07
N LEU A 85 27.62 -13.43 -7.09
CA LEU A 85 27.14 -13.81 -5.75
C LEU A 85 26.53 -12.62 -5.01
N LEU A 86 27.22 -11.47 -5.03
CA LEU A 86 26.73 -10.22 -4.45
C LEU A 86 25.46 -9.73 -5.16
N PHE A 87 25.43 -9.79 -6.49
CA PHE A 87 24.26 -9.44 -7.29
C PHE A 87 23.08 -10.38 -7.04
N ALA A 88 23.32 -11.69 -6.96
CA ALA A 88 22.30 -12.68 -6.65
C ALA A 88 21.73 -12.45 -5.25
N MET A 89 22.58 -12.15 -4.26
CA MET A 89 22.16 -11.87 -2.90
C MET A 89 21.35 -10.56 -2.82
N ALA A 90 21.82 -9.48 -3.46
CA ALA A 90 21.09 -8.22 -3.53
C ALA A 90 19.74 -8.38 -4.24
N SER A 91 19.70 -9.13 -5.35
CA SER A 91 18.47 -9.40 -6.10
C SER A 91 17.50 -10.25 -5.30
N TYR A 92 17.99 -11.25 -4.57
CA TYR A 92 17.18 -12.08 -3.68
C TYR A 92 16.59 -11.26 -2.53
N LEU A 93 17.38 -10.39 -1.88
CA LEU A 93 16.88 -9.48 -0.85
C LEU A 93 15.82 -8.53 -1.41
N ALA A 94 16.06 -7.95 -2.59
CA ALA A 94 15.12 -7.05 -3.25
C ALA A 94 13.81 -7.78 -3.59
N TRP A 95 13.89 -8.99 -4.13
CA TRP A 95 12.72 -9.85 -4.40
C TRP A 95 11.93 -10.13 -3.13
N ARG A 96 12.61 -10.45 -2.03
CA ARG A 96 11.96 -10.73 -0.76
C ARG A 96 11.28 -9.49 -0.17
N TYR A 97 11.93 -8.34 -0.27
CA TYR A 97 11.36 -7.05 0.15
C TYR A 97 10.13 -6.68 -0.69
N LEU A 98 10.18 -6.85 -2.01
CA LEU A 98 9.04 -6.64 -2.90
C LEU A 98 7.88 -7.60 -2.57
N GLY A 99 8.18 -8.88 -2.32
CA GLY A 99 7.18 -9.87 -1.93
C GLY A 99 6.46 -9.51 -0.63
N GLN A 100 7.19 -9.04 0.39
CA GLN A 100 6.60 -8.56 1.63
C GLN A 100 5.75 -7.30 1.45
N LEU A 101 6.18 -6.38 0.57
CA LEU A 101 5.42 -5.17 0.26
C LEU A 101 4.12 -5.48 -0.48
N SER A 102 4.11 -6.47 -1.38
CA SER A 102 2.90 -6.96 -2.05
C SER A 102 1.91 -7.60 -1.07
N GLN A 103 2.38 -8.44 -0.14
CA GLN A 103 1.50 -9.05 0.87
C GLN A 103 0.86 -8.01 1.80
N LYS A 104 1.64 -7.02 2.28
CA LYS A 104 1.10 -5.93 3.12
C LYS A 104 0.08 -5.06 2.38
N ARG A 105 0.16 -4.96 1.06
CA ARG A 105 -0.80 -4.23 0.23
C ARG A 105 -2.14 -4.97 0.22
N GLU A 106 -2.11 -6.28 0.04
CA GLU A 106 -3.29 -7.14 -0.03
C GLU A 106 -4.04 -7.19 1.31
N GLU A 107 -3.33 -7.26 2.44
CA GLU A 107 -3.92 -7.16 3.78
C GLU A 107 -4.60 -5.80 4.03
N ARG A 108 -3.97 -4.68 3.65
CA ARG A 108 -4.56 -3.35 3.84
C ARG A 108 -5.83 -3.16 3.00
N PHE A 109 -5.86 -3.66 1.77
CA PHE A 109 -7.08 -3.65 0.95
C PHE A 109 -8.17 -4.58 1.50
N ALA A 110 -7.79 -5.71 2.10
CA ALA A 110 -8.73 -6.62 2.75
C ALA A 110 -9.39 -5.96 3.96
N ILE A 111 -8.61 -5.31 4.85
CA ILE A 111 -9.09 -4.61 6.04
C ILE A 111 -10.06 -3.48 5.65
N VAL A 112 -9.70 -2.67 4.66
CA VAL A 112 -10.54 -1.57 4.18
C VAL A 112 -11.85 -2.08 3.57
N ARG A 113 -11.82 -3.19 2.80
CA ARG A 113 -13.06 -3.84 2.32
C ARG A 113 -13.91 -4.38 3.47
N THR A 114 -13.30 -4.86 4.55
CA THR A 114 -14.02 -5.39 5.71
C THR A 114 -14.63 -4.26 6.54
N GLU A 115 -13.98 -3.12 6.67
CA GLU A 115 -14.57 -1.93 7.28
C GLU A 115 -15.70 -1.38 6.40
N LEU A 116 -15.50 -1.27 5.08
CA LEU A 116 -16.54 -0.78 4.18
C LEU A 116 -17.80 -1.65 4.21
N SER A 117 -17.63 -2.98 4.27
CA SER A 117 -18.76 -3.91 4.34
C SER A 117 -19.48 -3.85 5.67
N LYS A 118 -18.76 -3.66 6.78
CA LYS A 118 -19.36 -3.43 8.11
C LYS A 118 -20.14 -2.12 8.16
N THR A 119 -19.61 -1.05 7.58
CA THR A 119 -20.30 0.25 7.52
C THR A 119 -21.55 0.17 6.65
N LEU A 120 -21.47 -0.49 5.49
CA LEU A 120 -22.64 -0.76 4.64
C LEU A 120 -23.68 -1.64 5.33
N TYR A 121 -23.24 -2.63 6.11
CA TYR A 121 -24.14 -3.50 6.86
C TYR A 121 -24.84 -2.76 8.01
N LEU A 122 -24.11 -1.91 8.74
CA LEU A 122 -24.69 -1.04 9.77
C LEU A 122 -25.73 -0.09 9.15
N LEU A 123 -25.40 0.57 8.05
CA LEU A 123 -26.34 1.41 7.30
C LEU A 123 -27.58 0.64 6.85
N ARG A 124 -27.44 -0.61 6.41
CA ARG A 124 -28.57 -1.47 6.02
C ARG A 124 -29.40 -1.95 7.22
N SER A 125 -28.80 -2.07 8.40
CA SER A 125 -29.50 -2.51 9.62
C SER A 125 -30.29 -1.39 10.31
N TYR A 126 -29.93 -0.12 10.06
CA TYR A 126 -30.62 1.06 10.57
C TYR A 126 -31.68 1.61 9.59
N LEU A 127 -31.87 0.97 8.43
CA LEU A 127 -32.81 1.32 7.37
C LEU A 127 -33.92 0.25 7.29
#